data_AF-A0A7X0BT63-F1
#
_entry.id   AF-A0A7X0BT63-F1
#
_cell.length_a   1.000
_cell.length_b   1.000
_cell.length_c   1.000
_cell.angle_alpha   90.00
_cell.angle_beta   90.00
_cell.angle_gamma   90.00
#
_symmetry.space_group_name_H-M   'P 1'
#
loop_
_entity.id
_entity.type
_entity.pdbx_description
1 polymer ?
#
loop_
_entity_poly.entity_id
_entity_poly.type
_entity_poly.pdbx_seq_one_letter_code
_entity_poly.pdbx_strand_id
1 'polypeptide(L)'
;MHAQKILTRLDTPGTTPLWKVFWLQGVLLSHLLFGGILLLYERIDTFSLGLLLLAFVGYTAWVLNAVWRNSGNVNQVIYGEIARFLTVAWSINAVLISTFLLFLHLQPIGYQLSL
;
A
#
# COMPACT_ATOMS: atom_id res chain seq x y z
N MET A 1 -1.97 19.25 -21.58
CA MET A 1 -2.89 19.79 -20.55
C MET A 1 -3.26 18.79 -19.43
N HIS A 2 -3.38 17.47 -19.65
CA HIS A 2 -3.77 16.52 -18.60
C HIS A 2 -2.67 16.24 -17.55
N ALA A 3 -1.42 16.02 -17.96
CA ALA A 3 -0.31 15.73 -17.05
C ALA A 3 -0.07 16.85 -16.02
N GLN A 4 -0.21 18.11 -16.43
CA GLN A 4 0.00 19.28 -15.58
C GLN A 4 -1.09 19.41 -14.49
N LYS A 5 -2.31 18.95 -14.76
CA LYS A 5 -3.38 18.83 -13.76
C LYS A 5 -3.11 17.72 -12.73
N ILE A 6 -2.48 16.63 -13.15
CA ILE A 6 -2.10 15.54 -12.24
C ILE A 6 -0.97 16.01 -11.32
N LEU A 7 0.06 16.66 -11.87
CA LEU A 7 1.18 17.20 -11.08
C LEU A 7 0.70 18.25 -10.05
N THR A 8 -0.13 19.21 -10.45
CA THR A 8 -0.67 20.23 -9.53
C THR A 8 -1.56 19.66 -8.42
N ARG A 9 -2.27 18.55 -8.66
CA ARG A 9 -3.03 17.81 -7.65
C ARG A 9 -2.13 17.07 -6.65
N LEU A 10 -0.97 16.59 -7.12
CA LEU A 10 0.02 15.92 -6.28
C LEU A 10 0.79 16.93 -5.42
N ASP A 11 1.03 18.13 -5.95
CA ASP A 11 1.75 19.21 -5.26
C ASP A 11 0.90 19.98 -4.24
N THR A 12 -0.40 19.68 -4.11
CA THR A 12 -1.26 20.40 -3.16
C THR A 12 -0.96 19.94 -1.73
N PRO A 13 -0.43 20.80 -0.83
CA PRO A 13 -0.06 20.39 0.53
C PRO A 13 -1.27 19.83 1.29
N GLY A 14 -1.04 18.77 2.04
CA GLY A 14 -2.04 18.18 2.93
C GLY A 14 -2.14 18.98 4.24
N THR A 15 -3.35 19.03 4.80
CA THR A 15 -3.64 19.77 6.05
C THR A 15 -3.58 18.90 7.30
N THR A 16 -3.30 17.60 7.15
CA THR A 16 -3.35 16.62 8.24
C THR A 16 -1.97 16.45 8.87
N PRO A 17 -1.84 16.33 10.20
CA PRO A 17 -0.55 16.05 10.83
C PRO A 17 0.07 14.77 10.29
N LEU A 18 1.35 14.84 9.89
CA LEU A 18 2.07 13.73 9.26
C LEU A 18 2.01 12.44 10.10
N TRP A 19 2.17 12.57 11.42
CA TRP A 19 2.18 11.42 12.33
C TRP A 19 0.88 10.61 12.27
N LYS A 20 -0.28 11.26 12.05
CA LYS A 20 -1.57 10.56 11.94
C LYS A 20 -1.63 9.75 10.67
N VAL A 21 -1.24 10.35 9.55
CA VAL A 21 -1.24 9.69 8.24
C VAL A 21 -0.24 8.54 8.25
N PHE A 22 0.98 8.78 8.71
CA PHE A 22 2.04 7.79 8.75
C PHE A 22 1.72 6.63 9.70
N TRP A 23 1.44 6.89 10.98
CA TRP A 23 1.27 5.83 11.97
C TRP A 23 -0.09 5.13 11.91
N LEU A 24 -1.18 5.88 11.77
CA LEU A 24 -2.52 5.27 11.81
C LEU A 24 -2.87 4.62 10.46
N GLN A 25 -2.69 5.35 9.36
CA GLN A 25 -3.05 4.84 8.04
C GLN A 25 -1.91 4.00 7.46
N GLY A 26 -0.68 4.52 7.47
CA GLY A 26 0.45 3.85 6.85
C GLY A 26 0.93 2.60 7.60
N VAL A 27 1.00 2.65 8.93
CA VAL A 27 1.47 1.51 9.73
C VAL A 27 0.28 0.68 10.23
N LEU A 28 -0.51 1.19 11.16
CA LEU A 28 -1.50 0.39 11.88
C LEU A 28 -2.54 -0.23 10.94
N LEU A 29 -3.23 0.60 10.13
CA LEU A 29 -4.28 0.11 9.24
C LEU A 29 -3.73 -0.80 8.14
N SER A 30 -2.56 -0.50 7.57
CA SER A 30 -1.90 -1.40 6.60
C SER A 30 -1.63 -2.78 7.20
N HIS A 31 -1.13 -2.85 8.45
CA HIS A 31 -0.86 -4.13 9.11
C HIS A 31 -2.14 -4.89 9.45
N LEU A 32 -3.21 -4.20 9.86
CA LEU A 32 -4.51 -4.82 10.10
C LEU A 32 -5.10 -5.38 8.80
N LEU A 33 -5.05 -4.63 7.70
CA LEU A 33 -5.51 -5.09 6.39
C LEU A 33 -4.70 -6.29 5.91
N PHE A 34 -3.37 -6.19 5.94
CA PHE A 34 -2.49 -7.26 5.49
C PHE A 34 -2.62 -8.50 6.38
N GLY A 35 -2.64 -8.33 7.70
CA GLY A 35 -2.89 -9.43 8.65
C GLY A 35 -4.24 -10.10 8.43
N GLY A 36 -5.29 -9.32 8.14
CA GLY A 36 -6.60 -9.85 7.75
C GLY A 36 -6.55 -10.69 6.47
N ILE A 37 -5.80 -10.25 5.46
CA ILE A 37 -5.57 -11.03 4.23
C ILE A 37 -4.87 -12.35 4.55
N LEU A 38 -3.84 -12.34 5.40
CA LEU A 38 -3.14 -13.56 5.80
C LEU A 38 -4.05 -14.53 6.56
N LEU A 39 -4.93 -14.04 7.43
CA LEU A 39 -5.91 -14.88 8.14
C LEU A 39 -6.95 -15.53 7.20
N LEU A 40 -7.22 -14.89 6.07
CA LEU A 40 -8.15 -15.39 5.05
C LEU A 40 -7.45 -16.21 3.96
N TYR A 41 -6.11 -16.19 3.89
CA TYR A 41 -5.32 -16.72 2.77
C TYR A 41 -5.69 -18.16 2.39
N GLU A 42 -5.87 -19.05 3.38
CA GLU A 42 -6.22 -20.46 3.13
C GLU A 42 -7.74 -20.71 3.03
N ARG A 43 -8.57 -19.69 3.27
CA ARG A 43 -10.03 -19.82 3.41
C ARG A 43 -10.82 -19.29 2.22
N ILE A 44 -10.17 -18.59 1.30
CA ILE A 44 -10.80 -17.92 0.17
C ILE A 44 -10.26 -18.47 -1.15
N ASP A 45 -11.02 -18.31 -2.23
CA ASP A 45 -10.57 -18.66 -3.56
C ASP A 45 -9.55 -17.64 -4.11
N THR A 46 -8.82 -18.03 -5.15
CA THR A 46 -7.76 -17.21 -5.76
C THR A 46 -8.26 -15.88 -6.31
N PHE A 47 -9.49 -15.83 -6.83
CA PHE A 47 -10.04 -14.60 -7.39
C PHE A 47 -10.35 -13.59 -6.27
N SER A 48 -10.99 -14.06 -5.19
CA SER A 48 -11.22 -13.26 -3.98
C SER A 48 -9.91 -12.76 -3.36
N LEU A 49 -8.89 -13.61 -3.27
CA LEU A 49 -7.55 -13.21 -2.81
C LEU A 49 -6.95 -12.13 -3.71
N GLY A 50 -7.02 -12.31 -5.03
CA GLY A 50 -6.52 -11.34 -6.01
C GLY A 50 -7.18 -9.96 -5.85
N LEU A 51 -8.49 -9.91 -5.62
CA LEU A 51 -9.20 -8.65 -5.36
C LEU A 51 -8.75 -7.98 -4.05
N LEU A 52 -8.58 -8.75 -2.98
CA LEU A 52 -8.11 -8.21 -1.69
C LEU A 52 -6.68 -7.66 -1.80
N LEU A 53 -5.79 -8.38 -2.46
CA LEU A 53 -4.41 -7.94 -2.69
C LEU A 53 -4.35 -6.69 -3.59
N LEU A 54 -5.17 -6.63 -4.64
CA LEU A 54 -5.28 -5.44 -5.48
C LEU A 54 -5.80 -4.23 -4.70
N ALA A 55 -6.82 -4.42 -3.86
CA ALA A 55 -7.33 -3.37 -2.98
C ALA A 55 -6.27 -2.91 -1.98
N PHE A 56 -5.48 -3.82 -1.41
CA PHE A 56 -4.38 -3.50 -0.51
C PHE A 56 -3.26 -2.70 -1.18
N VAL A 57 -2.88 -3.04 -2.42
CA VAL A 57 -1.93 -2.26 -3.22
C VAL A 57 -2.48 -0.87 -3.53
N GLY A 58 -3.75 -0.76 -3.93
CA GLY A 58 -4.42 0.52 -4.17
C GLY A 58 -4.47 1.40 -2.93
N TYR A 59 -4.79 0.82 -1.77
CA TYR A 59 -4.73 1.50 -0.48
C TYR A 59 -3.32 1.98 -0.16
N THR A 60 -2.29 1.16 -0.40
CA THR A 60 -0.89 1.52 -0.15
C THR A 60 -0.43 2.67 -1.04
N ALA A 61 -0.84 2.69 -2.31
CA ALA A 61 -0.56 3.81 -3.22
C ALA A 61 -1.24 5.11 -2.75
N TRP A 62 -2.46 5.02 -2.22
CA TRP A 62 -3.15 6.16 -1.62
C TRP A 62 -2.43 6.69 -0.38
N VAL A 63 -1.99 5.80 0.52
CA VAL A 63 -1.17 6.17 1.70
C VAL A 63 0.13 6.85 1.26
N LEU A 64 0.83 6.30 0.25
CA LEU A 64 2.05 6.91 -0.27
C LEU A 64 1.83 8.36 -0.70
N ASN A 65 0.77 8.61 -1.47
CA ASN A 65 0.41 9.97 -1.88
C ASN A 65 0.02 10.84 -0.66
N ALA A 66 -0.72 10.30 0.30
CA ALA A 66 -1.12 11.03 1.50
C ALA A 66 0.10 11.42 2.36
N VAL A 67 1.07 10.52 2.55
CA VAL A 67 2.31 10.81 3.27
C VAL A 67 3.11 11.87 2.54
N TRP A 68 3.24 11.77 1.21
CA TRP A 68 3.96 12.75 0.40
C TRP A 68 3.36 14.15 0.51
N ARG A 69 2.03 14.27 0.47
CA ARG A 69 1.34 15.56 0.59
C ARG A 69 1.43 16.16 1.99
N ASN A 70 1.47 15.34 3.03
CA ASN A 70 1.52 15.80 4.43
C ASN A 70 2.94 15.84 5.00
N SER A 71 3.98 15.54 4.22
CA SER A 71 5.37 15.48 4.70
C SER A 71 5.90 16.83 5.20
N GLY A 72 5.29 17.94 4.77
CA GLY A 72 5.61 19.28 5.27
C GLY A 72 4.89 19.65 6.57
N ASN A 73 3.91 18.86 7.02
CA ASN A 73 3.11 19.14 8.22
C ASN A 73 3.70 18.47 9.46
N VAL A 74 4.92 18.87 9.80
CA VAL A 74 5.74 18.30 10.87
C VAL A 74 6.76 19.33 11.36
N ASN A 75 7.03 19.32 12.68
CA ASN A 75 7.90 20.29 13.34
C ASN A 75 9.36 20.27 12.84
N GLN A 76 9.86 19.10 12.44
CA GLN A 76 11.22 18.94 11.91
C GLN A 76 11.17 18.33 10.52
N VAL A 77 11.75 19.03 9.54
CA VAL A 77 11.76 18.63 8.12
C VAL A 77 12.33 17.22 7.92
N ILE A 78 13.32 16.83 8.73
CA ILE A 78 13.95 15.51 8.64
C ILE A 78 12.98 14.35 8.84
N TYR A 79 11.97 14.51 9.72
CA TYR A 79 10.96 13.47 9.93
C TYR A 79 10.02 13.32 8.74
N GLY A 80 9.76 14.41 8.01
CA GLY A 80 9.01 14.39 6.75
C GLY A 80 9.70 13.56 5.68
N GLU A 81 11.01 13.77 5.51
CA GLU A 81 11.82 13.02 4.54
C GLU A 81 11.93 11.54 4.91
N ILE A 82 12.20 11.23 6.19
CA ILE A 82 12.24 9.85 6.69
C ILE A 82 10.91 9.13 6.41
N ALA A 83 9.78 9.78 6.73
CA ALA A 83 8.46 9.19 6.49
C ALA A 83 8.21 8.91 5.00
N ARG A 84 8.64 9.80 4.10
CA ARG A 84 8.53 9.58 2.64
C ARG A 84 9.33 8.37 2.18
N PHE A 85 10.61 8.30 2.52
CA PHE A 85 11.47 7.18 2.12
C PHE A 85 10.98 5.85 2.69
N LEU A 86 10.58 5.83 3.96
CA LEU A 86 10.06 4.64 4.60
C LEU A 86 8.74 4.17 3.95
N THR A 87 7.86 5.10 3.59
CA THR A 87 6.60 4.78 2.92
C THR A 87 6.83 4.28 1.48
N VAL A 88 7.81 4.83 0.76
CA VAL A 88 8.21 4.31 -0.56
C VAL A 88 8.74 2.88 -0.43
N ALA A 89 9.67 2.62 0.49
CA ALA A 89 10.22 1.28 0.71
C ALA A 89 9.13 0.28 1.08
N TRP A 90 8.22 0.66 1.98
CA TRP A 90 7.06 -0.15 2.33
C TRP A 90 6.15 -0.41 1.12
N SER A 91 5.87 0.58 0.29
CA SER A 91 4.99 0.41 -0.88
C SER A 91 5.55 -0.59 -1.89
N ILE A 92 6.86 -0.59 -2.10
CA ILE A 92 7.54 -1.57 -2.95
C ILE A 92 7.42 -2.96 -2.33
N ASN A 93 7.68 -3.08 -1.02
CA ASN A 93 7.53 -4.34 -0.30
C ASN A 93 6.10 -4.89 -0.39
N ALA A 94 5.09 -4.05 -0.17
CA ALA A 94 3.68 -4.41 -0.24
C ALA A 94 3.28 -4.96 -1.62
N VAL A 95 3.77 -4.36 -2.70
CA VAL A 95 3.54 -4.86 -4.08
C VAL A 95 4.23 -6.21 -4.28
N LEU A 96 5.50 -6.34 -3.88
CA LEU A 96 6.26 -7.57 -4.03
C LEU A 96 5.61 -8.74 -3.26
N ILE A 97 5.27 -8.54 -1.99
CA ILE A 97 4.67 -9.59 -1.17
C ILE A 97 3.27 -9.96 -1.67
N SER A 98 2.47 -8.98 -2.10
CA SER A 98 1.15 -9.26 -2.69
C SER A 98 1.26 -10.09 -3.95
N THR A 99 2.23 -9.75 -4.81
CA THR A 99 2.49 -10.51 -6.03
C THR A 99 2.91 -11.94 -5.69
N PHE A 100 3.85 -12.09 -4.76
CA PHE A 100 4.34 -13.39 -4.31
C PHE A 100 3.23 -14.28 -3.74
N LEU A 101 2.38 -13.74 -2.86
CA LEU A 101 1.24 -14.46 -2.29
C LEU A 101 0.24 -14.91 -3.37
N LEU A 102 -0.05 -14.06 -4.36
CA LEU A 102 -0.93 -14.45 -5.46
C LEU A 102 -0.32 -15.59 -6.30
N PHE A 103 0.97 -15.52 -6.61
CA PHE A 103 1.67 -16.59 -7.33
C PHE A 103 1.66 -17.91 -6.55
N LEU A 104 1.94 -17.87 -5.24
CA LEU A 104 1.88 -19.06 -4.39
C LEU A 104 0.48 -19.68 -4.36
N HIS A 105 -0.57 -18.87 -4.30
CA HIS A 105 -1.94 -19.35 -4.31
C HIS A 105 -2.37 -19.92 -5.68
N LEU A 106 -1.68 -19.53 -6.77
CA LEU A 106 -1.89 -20.08 -8.12
C LEU A 106 -1.17 -21.41 -8.36
N GLN A 107 -0.05 -21.68 -7.68
CA GLN A 107 0.73 -22.92 -7.87
C GLN A 107 -0.06 -24.23 -7.69
N PRO A 108 -0.98 -24.37 -6.70
CA PRO A 108 -1.81 -25.57 -6.57
C PRO A 108 -2.66 -25.87 -7.81
N ILE A 109 -3.10 -24.84 -8.54
CA ILE A 109 -3.91 -24.96 -9.76
C ILE A 109 -3.07 -25.49 -10.93
N GLY A 110 -1.80 -25.11 -11.00
CA GLY A 110 -0.89 -25.50 -12.09
C GLY A 110 -0.60 -27.00 -12.14
N TYR A 111 -0.55 -27.69 -10.98
CA TYR A 111 -0.29 -29.13 -10.91
C TYR A 111 -1.50 -30.00 -11.29
N GLN A 112 -2.73 -29.50 -11.11
CA GLN A 112 -3.95 -30.24 -11.45
C GLN A 112 -4.30 -30.21 -12.94
N LEU A 113 -3.80 -29.24 -13.70
CA LEU A 113 -4.03 -29.13 -15.15
C LEU A 113 -3.05 -29.95 -16.00
N SER A 114 -2.04 -30.57 -15.37
CA SER A 114 -1.02 -31.42 -16.02
C SER A 114 -1.23 -32.93 -15.82
N LEU A 115 -2.39 -33.35 -15.30
CA LEU A 115 -2.86 -34.74 -15.16
C LEU A 115 -4.18 -34.92 -15.91
#